data_AF-A0A5A7PHE1-F1
#
_entry.id   AF-A0A5A7PHE1-F1
#
_cell.length_a   1.000
_cell.length_b   1.000
_cell.length_c   1.000
_cell.angle_alpha   90.00
_cell.angle_beta   90.00
_cell.angle_gamma   90.00
#
_symmetry.space_group_name_H-M   'P 1'
#
loop_
_entity.id
_entity.type
_entity.pdbx_description
1 polymer ?
#
loop_
_entity_poly.entity_id
_entity_poly.type
_entity_poly.pdbx_seq_one_letter_code
_entity_poly.pdbx_strand_id
1 'polypeptide(L)'
;MEKTILCSIYSFSLILMPLLLILSQPIQGNDSDAARHLREEQPEVHCSRERSRAAWKIIEEYLMPFVEKEKYQLSSQCRLHPSNDIFREQEEHKVHVDVNEWRCGYCKKIFRAEKFLDQHFDNRHYNLLNVSHGKCLADLCGALHCDFVINSQSHKTKCNPAAAARNRHLCENVADSCFPVKDGPSVTRLHEFFLRQFCDAHTCLKGRKPFARGGRKHTSIFYLATSVLVLMFLPIFYLIVYLYQRESRTGTTQLKRISKAGRKSKPS
;
A
#
# COMPACT_ATOMS: atom_id res chain seq x y z
N MET A 1 1.45 45.32 22.28
CA MET A 1 1.71 44.47 21.09
C MET A 1 0.94 43.15 21.10
N GLU A 2 0.34 42.70 22.21
CA GLU A 2 -0.52 41.49 22.22
C GLU A 2 -1.92 41.68 21.60
N LYS A 3 -2.51 42.88 21.69
CA LYS A 3 -3.89 43.10 21.24
C LYS A 3 -4.06 43.20 19.71
N THR A 4 -3.00 43.52 18.98
CA THR A 4 -3.02 43.68 17.51
C THR A 4 -2.90 42.35 16.78
N ILE A 5 -2.28 41.34 17.41
CA ILE A 5 -2.09 40.00 16.83
C ILE A 5 -3.39 39.19 16.91
N LEU A 6 -4.15 39.32 18.00
CA LEU A 6 -5.42 38.60 18.18
C LEU A 6 -6.51 39.06 17.19
N CYS A 7 -6.50 40.35 16.81
CA CYS A 7 -7.46 40.91 15.85
C CYS A 7 -7.18 40.42 14.42
N SER A 8 -5.91 40.32 14.04
CA SER A 8 -5.50 39.85 12.70
C SER A 8 -5.88 38.39 12.44
N ILE A 9 -5.79 37.53 13.45
CA ILE A 9 -6.17 36.10 13.37
C ILE A 9 -7.69 35.93 13.22
N TYR A 10 -8.49 36.76 13.90
CA TYR A 10 -9.96 36.73 13.79
C TYR A 10 -10.48 37.29 12.46
N SER A 11 -9.79 38.27 11.85
CA SER A 11 -10.15 38.79 10.53
C SER A 11 -9.77 37.83 9.39
N PHE A 12 -8.71 37.03 9.54
CA PHE A 12 -8.31 36.03 8.52
C PHE A 12 -9.25 34.80 8.51
N SER A 13 -9.81 34.42 9.66
CA SER A 13 -10.76 33.29 9.77
C SER A 13 -12.16 33.62 9.24
N LEU A 14 -12.59 34.89 9.31
CA LEU A 14 -13.87 35.36 8.77
C LEU A 14 -13.90 35.49 7.24
N ILE A 15 -12.74 35.61 6.58
CA ILE A 15 -12.62 35.73 5.11
C ILE A 15 -12.40 34.37 4.43
N LEU A 16 -11.96 33.34 5.17
CA LEU A 16 -11.69 32.00 4.62
C LEU A 16 -12.92 31.07 4.58
N MET A 17 -13.93 31.32 5.44
CA MET A 17 -15.15 30.50 5.52
C MET A 17 -16.16 30.66 4.35
N PRO A 18 -16.34 31.83 3.70
CA PRO A 18 -17.21 31.92 2.53
C PRO A 18 -16.61 31.31 1.26
N LEU A 19 -15.28 31.19 1.18
CA LEU A 19 -14.60 30.64 0.00
C LEU A 19 -14.77 29.11 -0.14
N LEU A 20 -14.92 28.39 0.98
CA LEU A 20 -15.19 26.95 0.98
C LEU A 20 -16.63 26.60 0.55
N LEU A 21 -17.58 27.53 0.67
CA LEU A 21 -18.99 27.32 0.27
C LEU A 21 -19.22 27.46 -1.24
N ILE A 22 -18.31 28.10 -1.98
CA ILE A 22 -18.42 28.25 -3.44
C ILE A 22 -17.88 27.01 -4.19
N LEU A 23 -16.96 26.25 -3.58
CA LEU A 23 -16.39 25.01 -4.14
C LEU A 23 -17.29 23.76 -3.96
N SER A 24 -18.47 23.90 -3.35
CA SER A 24 -19.40 22.80 -3.06
C SER A 24 -20.71 22.86 -3.84
N GLN A 25 -20.72 23.46 -5.04
CA GLN A 25 -21.83 23.29 -5.97
C GLN A 25 -21.65 22.01 -6.81
N PRO A 26 -22.61 21.07 -6.79
CA PRO A 26 -22.60 19.96 -7.73
C PRO A 26 -22.98 20.48 -9.12
N ILE A 27 -22.09 20.28 -10.11
CA ILE A 27 -22.42 20.51 -11.51
C ILE A 27 -23.53 19.53 -11.89
N GLN A 28 -24.71 20.06 -12.18
CA GLN A 28 -25.85 19.32 -12.70
C GLN A 28 -25.55 18.96 -14.17
N GLY A 29 -24.88 17.82 -14.35
CA GLY A 29 -24.69 17.20 -15.65
C GLY A 29 -26.01 16.66 -16.15
N ASN A 30 -26.51 17.24 -17.24
CA ASN A 30 -27.75 16.89 -17.91
C ASN A 30 -27.66 15.48 -18.50
N ASP A 31 -28.57 14.59 -18.08
CA ASP A 31 -28.77 13.25 -18.65
C ASP A 31 -29.50 13.35 -20.00
N SER A 32 -28.86 12.89 -21.07
CA SER A 32 -29.54 12.32 -22.24
C SER A 32 -28.50 11.77 -23.21
N ASP A 33 -28.37 10.44 -23.26
CA ASP A 33 -28.53 9.72 -24.52
C ASP A 33 -28.62 8.21 -24.30
N ALA A 34 -29.84 7.72 -24.47
CA ALA A 34 -30.20 6.32 -24.51
C ALA A 34 -29.76 5.73 -25.86
N ALA A 35 -28.51 5.27 -25.94
CA ALA A 35 -28.08 4.39 -27.03
C ALA A 35 -28.35 2.93 -26.62
N ARG A 36 -29.46 2.37 -27.10
CA ARG A 36 -29.67 0.92 -27.17
C ARG A 36 -28.65 0.35 -28.15
N HIS A 37 -27.56 -0.21 -27.63
CA HIS A 37 -26.65 -1.02 -28.42
C HIS A 37 -26.98 -2.49 -28.19
N LEU A 38 -27.13 -3.24 -29.30
CA LEU A 38 -27.35 -4.67 -29.29
C LEU A 38 -26.31 -5.34 -28.39
N ARG A 39 -26.78 -6.18 -27.45
CA ARG A 39 -25.95 -7.10 -26.67
C ARG A 39 -25.38 -8.13 -27.64
N GLU A 40 -24.20 -7.84 -28.15
CA GLU A 40 -23.27 -8.89 -28.56
C GLU A 40 -22.98 -9.70 -27.29
N GLU A 41 -23.20 -11.02 -27.32
CA GLU A 41 -22.85 -11.92 -26.22
C GLU A 41 -21.33 -11.90 -26.03
N GLN A 42 -20.89 -10.95 -25.20
CA GLN A 42 -19.52 -10.84 -24.72
C GLN A 42 -19.17 -12.15 -23.98
N PRO A 43 -18.04 -12.82 -24.29
CA PRO A 43 -17.67 -14.07 -23.65
C PRO A 43 -17.60 -13.88 -22.14
N GLU A 44 -18.39 -14.62 -21.35
CA GLU A 44 -18.52 -14.36 -19.90
C GLU A 44 -17.29 -14.84 -19.11
N VAL A 45 -16.46 -13.92 -18.64
CA VAL A 45 -15.27 -14.22 -17.82
C VAL A 45 -15.70 -14.57 -16.39
N HIS A 46 -15.62 -15.86 -16.05
CA HIS A 46 -15.90 -16.38 -14.71
C HIS A 46 -14.66 -16.24 -13.77
N CYS A 47 -14.09 -15.04 -13.67
CA CYS A 47 -12.91 -14.79 -12.84
C CYS A 47 -13.18 -13.70 -11.80
N SER A 48 -12.97 -14.00 -10.51
CA SER A 48 -13.12 -13.02 -9.43
C SER A 48 -11.93 -12.05 -9.41
N ARG A 49 -12.16 -10.79 -9.79
CA ARG A 49 -11.15 -9.73 -9.80
C ARG A 49 -10.47 -9.53 -8.44
N GLU A 50 -11.26 -9.41 -7.37
CA GLU A 50 -10.74 -9.21 -6.00
C GLU A 50 -9.80 -10.35 -5.56
N ARG A 51 -10.20 -11.60 -5.84
CA ARG A 51 -9.34 -12.77 -5.56
C ARG A 51 -8.10 -12.79 -6.43
N SER A 52 -8.20 -12.42 -7.71
CA SER A 52 -7.05 -12.29 -8.61
C SER A 52 -6.04 -11.25 -8.10
N ARG A 53 -6.54 -10.08 -7.64
CA ARG A 53 -5.72 -9.03 -7.01
C ARG A 53 -5.02 -9.53 -5.75
N ALA A 54 -5.72 -10.29 -4.90
CA ALA A 54 -5.12 -10.89 -3.71
C ALA A 54 -4.03 -11.92 -4.07
N ALA A 55 -4.28 -12.77 -5.07
CA ALA A 55 -3.29 -13.73 -5.57
C ALA A 55 -2.03 -13.01 -6.09
N TRP A 56 -2.22 -11.96 -6.89
CA TRP A 56 -1.11 -11.16 -7.39
C TRP A 56 -0.30 -10.52 -6.26
N LYS A 57 -0.98 -9.89 -5.30
CA LYS A 57 -0.31 -9.27 -4.14
C LYS A 57 0.55 -10.28 -3.37
N ILE A 58 0.08 -11.51 -3.22
CA ILE A 58 0.84 -12.59 -2.59
C ILE A 58 2.08 -12.96 -3.41
N ILE A 59 1.94 -13.08 -4.73
CA ILE A 59 3.06 -13.36 -5.63
C ILE A 59 4.11 -12.23 -5.52
N GLU A 60 3.69 -10.98 -5.61
CA GLU A 60 4.57 -9.82 -5.53
C GLU A 60 5.28 -9.68 -4.18
N GLU A 61 4.57 -9.94 -3.08
CA GLU A 61 5.12 -9.77 -1.73
C GLU A 61 5.97 -10.97 -1.30
N TYR A 62 5.56 -12.20 -1.59
CA TYR A 62 6.17 -13.41 -1.03
C TYR A 62 7.00 -14.24 -2.03
N LEU A 63 6.82 -14.07 -3.34
CA LEU A 63 7.55 -14.84 -4.36
C LEU A 63 8.56 -13.99 -5.13
N MET A 64 8.14 -12.86 -5.69
CA MET A 64 8.97 -12.03 -6.57
C MET A 64 10.33 -11.61 -5.97
N PRO A 65 10.47 -11.27 -4.67
CA PRO A 65 11.77 -10.93 -4.10
C PRO A 65 12.82 -12.05 -4.24
N PHE A 66 12.39 -13.30 -4.25
CA PHE A 66 13.28 -14.46 -4.40
C PHE A 66 13.57 -14.76 -5.87
N VAL A 67 12.57 -14.62 -6.75
CA VAL A 67 12.73 -14.76 -8.20
C VAL A 67 13.72 -13.73 -8.75
N GLU A 68 13.58 -12.47 -8.32
CA GLU A 68 14.49 -11.37 -8.65
C GLU A 68 15.91 -11.63 -8.13
N LYS A 69 16.04 -12.15 -6.90
CA LYS A 69 17.34 -12.47 -6.29
C LYS A 69 18.09 -13.57 -7.04
N GLU A 70 17.40 -14.60 -7.49
CA GLU A 70 17.98 -15.69 -8.31
C GLU A 70 18.08 -15.30 -9.80
N LYS A 71 17.70 -14.06 -10.17
CA LYS A 71 17.68 -13.53 -11.55
C LYS A 71 16.94 -14.43 -12.53
N TYR A 72 15.89 -15.09 -12.06
CA TYR A 72 15.12 -16.03 -12.85
C TYR A 72 14.02 -15.30 -13.62
N GLN A 73 13.83 -15.67 -14.89
CA GLN A 73 12.72 -15.21 -15.71
C GLN A 73 11.68 -16.32 -15.79
N LEU A 74 10.46 -16.03 -15.33
CA LEU A 74 9.35 -16.95 -15.43
C LEU A 74 9.06 -17.23 -16.91
N SER A 75 8.82 -18.50 -17.25
CA SER A 75 8.39 -18.86 -18.60
C SER A 75 7.01 -18.26 -18.91
N SER A 76 6.77 -17.86 -20.16
CA SER A 76 5.44 -17.41 -20.61
C SER A 76 4.36 -18.50 -20.47
N GLN A 77 4.76 -19.77 -20.34
CA GLN A 77 3.83 -20.88 -20.10
C GLN A 77 3.40 -20.98 -18.62
N CYS A 78 4.20 -20.45 -17.69
CA CYS A 78 3.92 -20.50 -16.26
C CYS A 78 2.65 -19.70 -15.91
N ARG A 79 1.79 -20.25 -15.07
CA ARG A 79 0.54 -19.58 -14.67
C ARG A 79 0.76 -18.34 -13.80
N LEU A 80 1.90 -18.26 -13.11
CA LEU A 80 2.29 -17.11 -12.29
C LEU A 80 2.96 -15.98 -13.10
N HIS A 81 3.15 -16.17 -14.41
CA HIS A 81 3.77 -15.15 -15.24
C HIS A 81 2.90 -13.88 -15.29
N PRO A 82 3.47 -12.67 -15.08
CA PRO A 82 2.70 -11.43 -15.01
C PRO A 82 1.81 -11.18 -16.25
N SER A 83 2.33 -11.48 -17.45
CA SER A 83 1.58 -11.28 -18.70
C SER A 83 0.40 -12.23 -18.88
N ASN A 84 0.30 -13.28 -18.06
CA ASN A 84 -0.78 -14.25 -18.15
C ASN A 84 -1.95 -13.87 -17.25
N ASP A 85 -1.84 -12.88 -16.36
CA ASP A 85 -2.97 -12.45 -15.54
C ASP A 85 -3.95 -11.61 -16.37
N ILE A 86 -5.18 -12.11 -16.50
CA ILE A 86 -6.23 -11.49 -17.31
C ILE A 86 -6.54 -10.04 -16.88
N PHE A 87 -6.45 -9.74 -15.59
CA PHE A 87 -6.77 -8.40 -15.07
C PHE A 87 -5.54 -7.49 -14.96
N ARG A 88 -4.34 -7.99 -15.31
CA ARG A 88 -3.07 -7.32 -15.04
C ARG A 88 -3.04 -5.88 -15.56
N GLU A 89 -3.35 -5.74 -16.84
CA GLU A 89 -3.30 -4.45 -17.52
C GLU A 89 -4.27 -3.45 -16.89
N GLN A 90 -5.50 -3.87 -16.57
CA GLN A 90 -6.50 -2.99 -15.96
C GLN A 90 -6.11 -2.57 -14.54
N GLU A 91 -5.52 -3.46 -13.74
CA GLU A 91 -5.04 -3.14 -12.40
C GLU A 91 -3.86 -2.16 -12.45
N GLU A 92 -2.95 -2.29 -13.42
CA GLU A 92 -1.85 -1.33 -13.66
C GLU A 92 -2.36 0.06 -14.11
N HIS A 93 -3.53 0.12 -14.73
CA HIS A 93 -4.18 1.37 -15.16
C HIS A 93 -5.11 1.98 -14.09
N LYS A 94 -5.04 1.53 -12.84
CA LYS A 94 -5.69 2.22 -11.73
C LYS A 94 -4.80 3.32 -11.19
N VAL A 95 -5.35 4.52 -11.10
CA VAL A 95 -4.64 5.65 -10.50
C VAL A 95 -5.36 6.07 -9.23
N HIS A 96 -4.72 5.86 -8.07
CA HIS A 96 -5.19 6.39 -6.80
C HIS A 96 -4.68 7.83 -6.65
N VAL A 97 -5.60 8.80 -6.74
CA VAL A 97 -5.26 10.23 -6.75
C VAL A 97 -5.27 10.78 -5.33
N ASP A 98 -6.29 10.46 -4.55
CA ASP A 98 -6.48 10.89 -3.16
C ASP A 98 -7.24 9.79 -2.39
N VAL A 99 -7.36 9.92 -1.06
CA VAL A 99 -7.95 8.92 -0.14
C VAL A 99 -9.29 8.35 -0.64
N ASN A 100 -10.12 9.20 -1.24
CA ASN A 100 -11.44 8.83 -1.78
C ASN A 100 -11.55 9.11 -3.29
N GLU A 101 -10.42 9.17 -4.01
CA GLU A 101 -10.41 9.51 -5.43
C GLU A 101 -9.61 8.48 -6.23
N TRP A 102 -10.33 7.72 -7.04
CA TRP A 102 -9.80 6.73 -7.96
C TRP A 102 -10.04 7.18 -9.40
N ARG A 103 -9.03 7.10 -10.26
CA ARG A 103 -9.13 7.51 -11.66
C ARG A 103 -8.84 6.34 -12.58
N CYS A 104 -9.68 6.21 -13.61
CA CYS A 104 -9.48 5.28 -14.71
C CYS A 104 -8.31 5.72 -15.59
N GLY A 105 -7.30 4.87 -15.77
CA GLY A 105 -6.14 5.15 -16.60
C GLY A 105 -6.46 5.33 -18.08
N TYR A 106 -7.51 4.66 -18.58
CA TYR A 106 -7.91 4.69 -20.00
C TYR A 106 -8.70 5.95 -20.37
N CYS A 107 -9.81 6.23 -19.68
CA CYS A 107 -10.72 7.33 -20.04
C CYS A 107 -10.68 8.52 -19.06
N LYS A 108 -9.82 8.48 -18.04
CA LYS A 108 -9.61 9.53 -17.03
C LYS A 108 -10.83 9.90 -16.17
N LYS A 109 -11.92 9.11 -16.22
CA LYS A 109 -13.06 9.25 -15.30
C LYS A 109 -12.64 9.01 -13.86
N ILE A 110 -13.25 9.77 -12.95
CA ILE A 110 -12.95 9.78 -11.52
C ILE A 110 -14.10 9.11 -10.74
N PHE A 111 -13.75 8.36 -9.72
CA PHE A 111 -14.64 7.55 -8.89
C PHE A 111 -14.32 7.75 -7.42
N ARG A 112 -15.35 7.68 -6.57
CA ARG A 112 -15.23 7.90 -5.12
C ARG A 112 -14.58 6.74 -4.36
N ALA A 113 -14.50 5.56 -4.97
CA ALA A 113 -13.96 4.36 -4.35
C ALA A 113 -13.52 3.36 -5.42
N GLU A 114 -12.56 2.49 -5.07
CA GLU A 114 -11.99 1.50 -5.98
C GLU A 114 -13.07 0.58 -6.57
N LYS A 115 -14.05 0.15 -5.75
CA LYS A 115 -15.15 -0.72 -6.19
C LYS A 115 -15.95 -0.15 -7.38
N PHE A 116 -16.09 1.18 -7.46
CA PHE A 116 -16.82 1.83 -8.54
C PHE A 116 -15.95 1.91 -9.80
N LEU A 117 -14.63 2.02 -9.64
CA LEU A 117 -13.69 1.93 -10.75
C LEU A 117 -13.63 0.50 -11.31
N ASP A 118 -13.63 -0.52 -10.44
CA ASP A 118 -13.69 -1.93 -10.83
C ASP A 118 -14.96 -2.22 -11.66
N GLN A 119 -16.12 -1.81 -11.15
CA GLN A 119 -17.39 -1.94 -11.87
C GLN A 119 -17.38 -1.16 -13.20
N HIS A 120 -16.70 -0.01 -13.26
CA HIS A 120 -16.53 0.73 -14.52
C HIS A 120 -15.67 -0.04 -15.52
N PHE A 121 -14.60 -0.72 -15.09
CA PHE A 121 -13.81 -1.57 -15.98
C PHE A 121 -14.63 -2.71 -16.57
N ASP A 122 -15.41 -3.40 -15.72
CA ASP A 122 -16.25 -4.52 -16.15
C ASP A 122 -17.31 -4.08 -17.18
N ASN A 123 -17.84 -2.85 -17.07
CA ASN A 123 -18.89 -2.36 -17.96
C ASN A 123 -18.38 -1.65 -19.22
N ARG A 124 -17.24 -0.95 -19.15
CA ARG A 124 -16.80 -0.01 -20.22
C ARG A 124 -15.47 -0.38 -20.84
N HIS A 125 -14.66 -1.18 -20.17
CA HIS A 125 -13.33 -1.59 -20.61
C HIS A 125 -13.16 -3.11 -20.66
N TYR A 126 -14.28 -3.85 -20.71
CA TYR A 126 -14.28 -5.30 -20.83
C TYR A 126 -13.49 -5.79 -22.05
N ASN A 127 -13.66 -5.11 -23.19
CA ASN A 127 -13.00 -5.44 -24.45
C ASN A 127 -11.46 -5.34 -24.41
N LEU A 128 -10.89 -4.69 -23.38
CA LEU A 128 -9.44 -4.59 -23.19
C LEU A 128 -8.86 -5.82 -22.47
N LEU A 129 -9.70 -6.75 -22.01
CA LEU A 129 -9.24 -8.00 -21.41
C LEU A 129 -8.71 -8.95 -22.50
N ASN A 130 -7.54 -9.51 -22.28
CA ASN A 130 -7.01 -10.59 -23.11
C ASN A 130 -7.67 -11.93 -22.72
N VAL A 131 -8.95 -12.11 -23.05
CA VAL A 131 -9.72 -13.29 -22.67
C VAL A 131 -9.21 -14.58 -23.33
N SER A 132 -8.57 -14.48 -24.51
CA SER A 132 -8.10 -15.66 -25.26
C SER A 132 -6.83 -16.30 -24.69
N HIS A 133 -5.90 -15.50 -24.16
CA HIS A 133 -4.63 -15.99 -23.62
C HIS A 133 -4.47 -15.77 -22.11
N GLY A 134 -5.30 -14.90 -21.53
CA GLY A 134 -5.31 -14.61 -20.10
C GLY A 134 -5.76 -15.82 -19.28
N LYS A 135 -5.11 -15.98 -18.13
CA LYS A 135 -5.40 -16.97 -17.10
C LYS A 135 -5.93 -16.23 -15.88
N CYS A 136 -6.94 -16.82 -15.25
CA CYS A 136 -7.49 -16.28 -14.02
C CYS A 136 -6.56 -16.64 -12.84
N LEU A 137 -5.92 -15.66 -12.19
CA LEU A 137 -5.11 -15.96 -11.00
C LEU A 137 -5.97 -16.34 -9.79
N ALA A 138 -7.25 -15.98 -9.77
CA ALA A 138 -8.16 -16.39 -8.69
C ALA A 138 -8.30 -17.92 -8.58
N ASP A 139 -8.11 -18.65 -9.68
CA ASP A 139 -8.11 -20.12 -9.68
C ASP A 139 -6.96 -20.70 -8.84
N LEU A 140 -5.87 -19.94 -8.69
CA LEU A 140 -4.71 -20.32 -7.88
C LEU A 140 -4.86 -19.92 -6.41
N CYS A 141 -5.96 -19.26 -6.01
CA CYS A 141 -6.10 -18.79 -4.65
C CYS A 141 -6.10 -19.89 -3.60
N GLY A 142 -6.60 -21.08 -3.94
CA GLY A 142 -6.50 -22.25 -3.07
C GLY A 142 -5.05 -22.63 -2.79
N ALA A 143 -4.18 -22.56 -3.80
CA ALA A 143 -2.76 -22.86 -3.66
C ALA A 143 -1.96 -21.73 -2.99
N LEU A 144 -2.31 -20.47 -3.29
CA LEU A 144 -1.59 -19.28 -2.84
C LEU A 144 -2.05 -18.72 -1.49
N HIS A 145 -3.07 -19.29 -0.85
CA HIS A 145 -3.64 -18.80 0.41
C HIS A 145 -4.21 -17.37 0.33
N CYS A 146 -4.92 -17.01 -0.74
CA CYS A 146 -5.50 -15.66 -0.91
C CYS A 146 -6.34 -15.18 0.29
N ASP A 147 -7.05 -16.10 0.94
CA ASP A 147 -7.90 -15.78 2.08
C ASP A 147 -7.10 -15.20 3.26
N PHE A 148 -5.78 -15.45 3.33
CA PHE A 148 -4.87 -14.84 4.30
C PHE A 148 -4.76 -13.32 4.12
N VAL A 149 -4.79 -12.83 2.87
CA VAL A 149 -4.68 -11.41 2.54
C VAL A 149 -6.05 -10.73 2.51
N ILE A 150 -7.08 -11.44 2.04
CA ILE A 150 -8.45 -10.92 1.96
C ILE A 150 -9.08 -10.81 3.37
N ASN A 151 -8.95 -11.86 4.18
CA ASN A 151 -9.60 -11.94 5.49
C ASN A 151 -8.54 -11.95 6.61
N SER A 152 -8.06 -10.76 6.97
CA SER A 152 -7.14 -10.58 8.11
C SER A 152 -7.71 -11.06 9.45
N GLN A 153 -9.04 -11.18 9.54
CA GLN A 153 -9.80 -11.67 10.71
C GLN A 153 -10.39 -13.06 10.46
N SER A 154 -9.62 -14.01 9.92
CA SER A 154 -10.12 -15.38 9.73
C SER A 154 -10.64 -15.96 11.05
N HIS A 155 -11.96 -16.10 11.17
CA HIS A 155 -12.55 -17.01 12.14
C HIS A 155 -11.99 -18.39 11.82
N LYS A 156 -11.42 -19.08 12.82
CA LYS A 156 -10.80 -20.39 12.66
C LYS A 156 -11.86 -21.40 12.22
N THR A 157 -12.10 -21.52 10.92
CA THR A 157 -12.97 -22.55 10.36
C THR A 157 -12.30 -23.91 10.55
N LYS A 158 -13.10 -24.94 10.85
CA LYS A 158 -12.61 -26.30 10.96
C LYS A 158 -11.90 -26.71 9.66
N CYS A 159 -10.66 -27.21 9.78
CA CYS A 159 -9.90 -27.64 8.61
C CYS A 159 -10.63 -28.79 7.88
N ASN A 160 -10.69 -28.70 6.55
CA ASN A 160 -11.16 -29.77 5.68
C ASN A 160 -9.96 -30.48 5.05
N PRO A 161 -9.64 -31.73 5.44
CA PRO A 161 -8.50 -32.48 4.90
C PRO A 161 -8.53 -32.66 3.39
N ALA A 162 -9.72 -32.87 2.79
CA ALA A 162 -9.85 -33.05 1.35
C ALA A 162 -9.55 -31.75 0.59
N ALA A 163 -9.97 -30.60 1.12
CA ALA A 163 -9.64 -29.31 0.54
C ALA A 163 -8.14 -28.98 0.66
N ALA A 164 -7.55 -29.26 1.83
CA ALA A 164 -6.11 -29.09 2.03
C ALA A 164 -5.28 -29.96 1.06
N ALA A 165 -5.65 -31.23 0.88
CA ALA A 165 -4.97 -32.12 -0.07
C ALA A 165 -5.10 -31.62 -1.53
N ARG A 166 -6.30 -31.19 -1.95
CA ARG A 166 -6.50 -30.62 -3.30
C ARG A 166 -5.67 -29.36 -3.53
N ASN A 167 -5.68 -28.44 -2.57
CA ASN A 167 -4.92 -27.20 -2.65
C ASN A 167 -3.41 -27.45 -2.66
N ARG A 168 -2.95 -28.46 -1.91
CA ARG A 168 -1.56 -28.90 -1.92
C ARG A 168 -1.14 -29.39 -3.31
N HIS A 169 -1.90 -30.30 -3.91
CA HIS A 169 -1.60 -30.79 -5.25
C HIS A 169 -1.63 -29.66 -6.30
N LEU A 170 -2.59 -28.75 -6.21
CA LEU A 170 -2.62 -27.57 -7.08
C LEU A 170 -1.34 -26.72 -6.92
N CYS A 171 -0.88 -26.53 -5.68
CA CYS A 171 0.34 -25.80 -5.37
C CYS A 171 1.59 -26.49 -5.92
N GLU A 172 1.71 -27.80 -5.75
CA GLU A 172 2.83 -28.61 -6.27
C GLU A 172 2.86 -28.55 -7.80
N ASN A 173 1.71 -28.70 -8.49
CA ASN A 173 1.62 -28.55 -9.94
C ASN A 173 2.06 -27.17 -10.45
N VAL A 174 1.78 -26.11 -9.69
CA VAL A 174 2.27 -24.76 -10.01
C VAL A 174 3.79 -24.70 -9.86
N ALA A 175 4.35 -25.29 -8.80
CA ALA A 175 5.79 -25.35 -8.59
C ALA A 175 6.51 -26.11 -9.71
N ASP A 176 5.97 -27.26 -10.14
CA ASP A 176 6.53 -28.10 -11.20
C ASP A 176 6.51 -27.39 -12.57
N SER A 177 5.39 -26.72 -12.88
CA SER A 177 5.22 -26.04 -14.18
C SER A 177 5.96 -24.71 -14.28
N CYS A 178 6.13 -23.99 -13.17
CA CYS A 178 6.79 -22.69 -13.15
C CYS A 178 8.28 -22.75 -12.80
N PHE A 179 8.71 -23.79 -12.07
CA PHE A 179 10.09 -23.97 -11.61
C PHE A 179 10.54 -25.43 -11.82
N PRO A 180 10.73 -25.87 -13.07
CA PRO A 180 11.18 -27.24 -13.36
C PRO A 180 12.64 -27.45 -12.90
N VAL A 181 12.84 -28.45 -12.01
CA VAL A 181 14.15 -28.78 -11.39
C VAL A 181 15.26 -29.10 -12.41
N LYS A 182 14.89 -29.46 -13.64
CA LYS A 182 15.83 -29.82 -14.72
C LYS A 182 16.54 -28.62 -15.34
N ASP A 183 16.03 -27.41 -15.11
CA ASP A 183 16.48 -26.20 -15.79
C ASP A 183 17.63 -25.47 -15.07
N GLY A 184 18.17 -26.08 -14.01
CA GLY A 184 19.40 -25.64 -13.34
C GLY A 184 19.25 -25.37 -11.85
N PRO A 185 20.38 -25.10 -11.15
CA PRO A 185 20.42 -25.04 -9.70
C PRO A 185 19.63 -23.86 -9.10
N SER A 186 19.54 -22.72 -9.79
CA SER A 186 18.72 -21.58 -9.36
C SER A 186 17.22 -21.92 -9.39
N VAL A 187 16.77 -22.58 -10.45
CA VAL A 187 15.38 -23.05 -10.60
C VAL A 187 15.03 -24.08 -9.53
N THR A 188 15.95 -25.01 -9.25
CA THR A 188 15.78 -25.99 -8.16
C THR A 188 15.61 -25.31 -6.79
N ARG A 189 16.38 -24.26 -6.50
CA ARG A 189 16.22 -23.49 -5.25
C ARG A 189 14.87 -22.78 -5.19
N LEU A 190 14.42 -22.20 -6.30
CA LEU A 190 13.11 -21.54 -6.38
C LEU A 190 11.96 -22.54 -6.24
N HIS A 191 12.10 -23.72 -6.84
CA HIS A 191 11.16 -24.82 -6.70
C HIS A 191 11.03 -25.24 -5.23
N GLU A 192 12.15 -25.55 -4.56
CA GLU A 192 12.15 -25.90 -3.14
C GLU A 192 11.60 -24.77 -2.28
N PHE A 193 12.01 -23.53 -2.56
CA PHE A 193 11.48 -22.34 -1.89
C PHE A 193 9.96 -22.25 -2.00
N PHE A 194 9.41 -22.40 -3.22
CA PHE A 194 7.98 -22.32 -3.46
C PHE A 194 7.22 -23.40 -2.68
N LEU A 195 7.69 -24.66 -2.71
CA LEU A 195 7.10 -25.75 -1.95
C LEU A 195 7.06 -25.45 -0.45
N ARG A 196 8.18 -24.97 0.12
CA ARG A 196 8.29 -24.65 1.55
C ARG A 196 7.45 -23.45 1.98
N GLN A 197 7.39 -22.42 1.12
CA GLN A 197 6.74 -21.15 1.43
C GLN A 197 5.22 -21.22 1.26
N PHE A 198 4.74 -21.93 0.24
CA PHE A 198 3.32 -21.98 -0.15
C PHE A 198 2.68 -23.34 0.15
N CYS A 199 3.30 -24.44 -0.29
CA CYS A 199 2.64 -25.75 -0.33
C CYS A 199 2.65 -26.48 1.00
N ASP A 200 3.72 -26.35 1.79
CA ASP A 200 3.90 -27.02 3.08
C ASP A 200 2.82 -26.62 4.12
N ALA A 201 2.19 -25.47 3.94
CA ALA A 201 1.10 -24.97 4.79
C ALA A 201 -0.26 -25.63 4.48
N HIS A 202 -0.41 -26.34 3.36
CA HIS A 202 -1.63 -27.09 3.02
C HIS A 202 -1.71 -28.41 3.80
N THR A 203 -1.91 -28.29 5.11
CA THR A 203 -2.10 -29.42 6.03
C THR A 203 -3.07 -29.03 7.15
N CYS A 204 -3.79 -30.01 7.68
CA CYS A 204 -4.62 -29.80 8.87
C CYS A 204 -3.84 -29.92 10.19
N LEU A 205 -2.53 -30.13 10.14
CA LEU A 205 -1.68 -30.12 11.34
C LEU A 205 -1.61 -28.72 11.94
N LYS A 206 -1.84 -28.63 13.25
CA LYS A 206 -1.74 -27.35 13.98
C LYS A 206 -0.31 -26.81 13.91
N GLY A 207 -0.17 -25.50 13.68
CA GLY A 207 1.09 -24.78 13.82
C GLY A 207 1.83 -24.46 12.53
N ARG A 208 1.44 -25.00 11.37
CA ARG A 208 1.99 -24.55 10.08
C ARG A 208 1.30 -23.28 9.63
N LYS A 209 2.08 -22.24 9.36
CA LYS A 209 1.60 -20.95 8.83
C LYS A 209 2.06 -20.80 7.39
N PRO A 210 1.23 -20.25 6.49
CA PRO A 210 1.70 -19.85 5.17
C PRO A 210 2.77 -18.76 5.33
N PHE A 211 3.67 -18.66 4.35
CA PHE A 211 4.68 -17.61 4.28
C PHE A 211 5.69 -17.58 5.44
N ALA A 212 6.14 -18.75 5.91
CA ALA A 212 7.02 -18.87 7.08
C ALA A 212 8.36 -18.10 6.96
N ARG A 213 8.89 -17.90 5.75
CA ARG A 213 10.12 -17.10 5.52
C ARG A 213 9.85 -15.59 5.46
N GLY A 214 8.59 -15.15 5.59
CA GLY A 214 8.18 -13.77 5.40
C GLY A 214 8.17 -13.34 3.94
N GLY A 215 7.74 -12.10 3.71
CA GLY A 215 7.69 -11.46 2.39
C GLY A 215 8.56 -10.21 2.33
N ARG A 216 8.37 -9.42 1.28
CA ARG A 216 9.00 -8.12 1.06
C ARG A 216 8.65 -7.19 2.23
N LYS A 217 9.68 -6.70 2.93
CA LYS A 217 9.49 -5.73 4.02
C LYS A 217 9.22 -4.36 3.41
N HIS A 218 7.99 -3.87 3.54
CA HIS A 218 7.68 -2.47 3.25
C HIS A 218 8.21 -1.60 4.39
N THR A 219 9.36 -0.97 4.20
CA THR A 219 9.76 0.16 5.03
C THR A 219 8.81 1.30 4.71
N SER A 220 7.94 1.66 5.65
CA SER A 220 7.02 2.78 5.46
C SER A 220 7.81 4.04 5.17
N ILE A 221 7.51 4.70 4.04
CA ILE A 221 8.12 5.99 3.67
C ILE A 221 7.90 7.00 4.81
N PHE A 222 6.76 6.93 5.50
CA PHE A 222 6.49 7.73 6.69
C PHE A 222 7.46 7.44 7.83
N TYR A 223 7.85 6.19 8.03
CA TYR A 223 8.84 5.83 9.06
C TYR A 223 10.20 6.43 8.73
N LEU A 224 10.63 6.35 7.47
CA LEU A 224 11.89 6.97 7.02
C LEU A 224 11.83 8.50 7.14
N ALA A 225 10.74 9.13 6.67
CA ALA A 225 10.53 10.57 6.78
C ALA A 225 10.53 11.04 8.24
N THR A 226 9.83 10.32 9.13
CA THR A 226 9.79 10.62 10.57
C THR A 226 11.16 10.45 11.20
N SER A 227 11.91 9.39 10.85
CA SER A 227 13.26 9.17 11.33
C SER A 227 14.21 10.30 10.94
N VAL A 228 14.14 10.79 9.69
CA VAL A 228 14.94 11.93 9.22
C VAL A 228 14.55 13.23 9.94
N LEU A 229 13.25 13.49 10.12
CA LEU A 229 12.78 14.69 10.85
C LEU A 229 13.29 14.70 12.29
N VAL A 230 13.23 13.56 12.99
CA VAL A 230 13.77 13.45 14.35
C VAL A 230 15.28 13.72 14.38
N LEU A 231 16.05 13.15 13.45
CA LEU A 231 17.49 13.38 13.37
C LEU A 231 17.86 14.85 13.08
N MET A 232 17.00 15.59 12.38
CA MET A 232 17.20 17.02 12.11
C MET A 232 16.77 17.92 13.27
N PHE A 233 15.58 17.69 13.85
CA PHE A 233 15.04 18.58 14.88
C PHE A 233 15.67 18.38 16.26
N LEU A 234 16.07 17.16 16.59
CA LEU A 234 16.71 16.86 17.88
C LEU A 234 17.97 17.69 18.14
N PRO A 235 18.99 17.75 17.24
CA PRO A 235 20.18 18.57 17.47
C PRO A 235 19.86 20.07 17.49
N ILE A 236 18.92 20.54 16.66
CA ILE A 236 18.48 21.95 16.66
C ILE A 236 17.88 22.33 18.01
N PHE A 237 17.01 21.47 18.56
CA PHE A 237 16.43 21.68 19.88
C PHE A 237 17.51 21.80 20.96
N TYR A 238 18.47 20.88 20.99
CA TYR A 238 19.58 20.94 21.95
C TYR A 238 20.49 22.16 21.75
N LEU A 239 20.70 22.60 20.51
CA LEU A 239 21.44 23.83 20.20
C LEU A 239 20.74 25.06 20.79
N ILE A 240 19.42 25.18 20.60
CA ILE A 240 18.63 26.28 21.15
C ILE A 240 18.70 26.28 22.67
N VAL A 241 18.52 25.12 23.31
CA VAL A 241 18.63 24.98 24.77
C VAL A 241 20.03 25.38 25.26
N TYR A 242 21.08 24.96 24.55
CA TYR A 242 22.46 25.34 24.87
C TYR A 242 22.70 26.86 24.77
N LEU A 243 22.22 27.50 23.70
CA LEU A 243 22.33 28.95 23.51
C LEU A 243 21.57 29.70 24.60
N TYR A 244 20.36 29.26 24.96
CA TYR A 244 19.56 29.85 26.03
C TYR A 244 20.20 29.72 27.42
N GLN A 245 20.78 28.56 27.74
CA GLN A 245 21.53 28.36 28.98
C GLN A 245 22.79 29.21 29.04
N ARG A 246 23.47 29.40 27.90
CA ARG A 246 24.65 30.27 27.81
C ARG A 246 24.27 31.74 28.03
N GLU A 247 23.21 32.22 27.39
CA GLU A 247 22.74 33.59 27.52
C GLU A 247 22.28 33.90 28.95
N SER A 248 21.48 33.02 29.55
CA SER A 248 21.04 33.18 30.95
C SER A 248 22.23 33.18 31.94
N ARG A 249 23.23 32.32 31.76
CA ARG A 249 24.49 32.39 32.55
C ARG A 249 25.22 33.72 32.38
N THR A 250 25.25 34.28 31.17
CA THR A 250 25.93 35.55 30.86
C THR A 250 25.15 36.77 31.38
N GLY A 251 23.82 36.71 31.44
CA GLY A 251 22.98 37.75 32.03
C GLY A 251 23.12 37.85 33.56
N THR A 252 23.30 36.72 34.25
CA THR A 252 23.49 36.71 35.71
C THR A 252 24.85 37.26 36.16
N THR A 253 25.90 37.17 35.34
CA THR A 253 27.22 37.76 35.64
C THR A 253 27.24 39.28 35.48
N GLN A 254 26.47 39.84 34.55
CA GLN A 254 26.38 41.30 34.34
C GLN A 254 25.59 42.04 35.43
N LEU A 255 24.62 41.38 36.08
CA LEU A 255 23.85 41.98 37.20
C LEU A 255 24.61 41.95 38.54
N LYS A 256 25.81 41.36 38.60
CA LYS A 256 26.55 41.11 39.84
C LYS A 256 27.77 42.02 40.04
N ARG A 257 27.66 43.35 39.88
CA ARG A 257 28.53 44.31 40.61
C ARG A 257 28.07 45.78 40.54
N ILE A 258 27.28 46.24 41.51
CA ILE A 258 27.41 47.60 42.07
C ILE A 258 27.34 47.46 43.60
N SER A 259 28.50 47.35 44.26
CA SER A 259 28.59 47.47 45.72
C SER A 259 28.45 48.94 46.11
N LYS A 260 27.44 49.28 46.91
CA LYS A 260 27.24 50.64 47.43
C LYS A 260 28.50 51.13 48.15
N ALA A 261 29.01 52.28 47.71
CA ALA A 261 30.10 53.00 48.37
C ALA A 261 29.69 53.38 49.80
N GLY A 262 30.55 53.05 50.78
CA GLY A 262 30.34 53.38 52.18
C GLY A 262 30.23 54.89 52.39
N ARG A 263 29.11 55.32 52.99
CA ARG A 263 28.96 56.66 53.57
C ARG A 263 29.98 56.82 54.71
N LYS A 264 30.94 57.72 54.55
CA LYS A 264 31.74 58.25 55.67
C LYS A 264 30.87 59.18 56.52
N SER A 265 30.76 58.94 57.82
CA SER A 265 30.32 59.94 58.79
C SER A 265 31.51 60.82 59.20
N LYS A 266 31.31 62.15 59.18
CA LYS A 266 32.28 63.18 59.59
C LYS A 266 32.23 63.36 61.11
N PRO A 267 33.36 63.63 61.80
CA PRO A 267 33.35 63.91 63.24
C PRO A 267 33.08 65.38 63.51
N SER A 268 32.17 65.66 64.44
CA SER A 268 32.36 66.53 65.62
C SER A 268 31.07 66.58 66.43
#